data_AF-A0A0X3RZL6-F1
#
_entry.id   AF-A0A0X3RZL6-F1
#
_cell.length_a   1.000
_cell.length_b   1.000
_cell.length_c   1.000
_cell.angle_alpha   90.00
_cell.angle_beta   90.00
_cell.angle_gamma   90.00
#
_symmetry.space_group_name_H-M   'P 1'
#
loop_
_entity.id
_entity.type
_entity.pdbx_description
1 polymer ?
#
loop_
_entity_poly.entity_id
_entity_poly.type
_entity_poly.pdbx_seq_one_letter_code
_entity_poly.pdbx_strand_id
1 'polypeptide(L)'
;MDASRTPRRTGPAVRRSPADTERQTAGAKVLWHFTMSLDGFVAGPNHSMDWMTGFSVRPGLVEEYTGTTGAVLGGRNGWDARPDAAAVYGGAWKGPLFVLTHHPEDARPVDGVTFLNCDVAEAVRIGLEAAGGKNLEVFSPTIGRQLLERGLIDEVDLHIVPVLLGEGIRLFDNPGGVPVRLELLNGEDRSAAVNLRYHPVAIG
;
A
#
# COMPACT_ATOMS: atom_id res chain seq x y z
N MET A 1 -1.22 -47.90 -41.81
CA MET A 1 -0.53 -47.54 -40.54
C MET A 1 0.83 -47.02 -40.99
N ASP A 2 1.18 -45.75 -40.89
CA ASP A 2 1.04 -44.82 -39.78
C ASP A 2 0.92 -43.38 -40.31
N ALA A 3 0.10 -42.58 -39.64
CA ALA A 3 -0.28 -41.23 -40.06
C ALA A 3 0.71 -40.20 -39.51
N SER A 4 1.06 -39.25 -40.38
CA SER A 4 1.85 -38.06 -40.11
C SER A 4 1.45 -37.35 -38.82
N ARG A 5 2.37 -37.28 -37.87
CA ARG A 5 2.23 -36.60 -36.58
C ARG A 5 2.67 -35.14 -36.73
N THR A 6 1.71 -34.23 -36.87
CA THR A 6 1.93 -32.77 -36.88
C THR A 6 2.38 -32.27 -35.51
N PRO A 7 3.31 -31.29 -35.39
CA PRO A 7 3.71 -30.76 -34.09
C PRO A 7 2.58 -29.96 -33.45
N ARG A 8 2.36 -30.15 -32.14
CA ARG A 8 1.45 -29.30 -31.36
C ARG A 8 2.04 -27.88 -31.33
N ARG A 9 1.37 -26.92 -31.97
CA ARG A 9 1.62 -25.49 -31.76
C ARG A 9 1.34 -25.20 -30.30
N THR A 10 2.37 -24.81 -29.55
CA THR A 10 2.22 -24.11 -28.27
C THR A 10 1.38 -22.86 -28.53
N GLY A 11 0.24 -22.75 -27.85
CA GLY A 11 -0.59 -21.54 -27.90
C GLY A 11 0.21 -20.31 -27.46
N PRO A 12 -0.23 -19.09 -27.83
CA PRO A 12 0.46 -17.89 -27.40
C PRO A 12 0.50 -17.87 -25.87
N ALA A 13 1.69 -17.65 -25.29
CA ALA A 13 1.82 -17.37 -23.87
C ALA A 13 0.86 -16.23 -23.53
N VAL A 14 0.00 -16.43 -22.53
CA VAL A 14 -0.87 -15.36 -22.02
C VAL A 14 0.05 -14.25 -21.56
N ARG A 15 0.10 -13.16 -22.35
CA ARG A 15 0.89 -11.98 -22.03
C ARG A 15 0.22 -11.36 -20.82
N ARG A 16 0.80 -11.53 -19.62
CA ARG A 16 0.33 -10.82 -18.42
C ARG A 16 0.28 -9.34 -18.75
N SER A 17 -0.79 -8.68 -18.34
CA SER A 17 -0.89 -7.23 -18.51
C SER A 17 0.26 -6.59 -17.72
N PRO A 18 0.89 -5.49 -18.19
CA PRO A 18 1.79 -4.69 -17.36
C PRO A 18 1.15 -4.21 -16.03
N ALA A 19 -0.18 -4.27 -15.96
CA ALA A 19 -0.98 -3.98 -14.77
C ALA A 19 -1.10 -5.17 -13.79
N ASP A 20 -0.61 -6.37 -14.13
CA ASP A 20 -0.65 -7.54 -13.27
C ASP A 20 0.68 -7.67 -12.51
N THR A 21 0.77 -7.01 -11.36
CA THR A 21 1.80 -7.33 -10.37
C THR A 21 1.63 -8.77 -9.89
N GLU A 22 2.73 -9.41 -9.50
CA GLU A 22 2.63 -10.64 -8.73
C GLU A 22 1.84 -10.37 -7.45
N ARG A 23 0.94 -11.30 -7.10
CA ARG A 23 0.13 -11.15 -5.91
C ARG A 23 1.02 -11.13 -4.68
N GLN A 24 0.65 -10.31 -3.71
CA GLN A 24 1.30 -10.28 -2.42
C GLN A 24 1.22 -11.65 -1.74
N THR A 25 2.25 -11.96 -0.96
CA THR A 25 2.36 -13.18 -0.15
C THR A 25 2.76 -12.79 1.27
N ALA A 26 2.41 -13.63 2.24
CA ALA A 26 2.89 -13.48 3.60
C ALA A 26 4.39 -13.82 3.63
N GLY A 27 5.22 -12.87 4.08
CA GLY A 27 6.68 -13.06 4.11
C GLY A 27 7.41 -12.18 5.11
N ALA A 28 6.72 -11.73 6.17
CA ALA A 28 7.26 -10.77 7.14
C ALA A 28 7.83 -9.49 6.51
N LYS A 29 7.22 -9.04 5.40
CA LYS A 29 7.60 -7.81 4.71
C LYS A 29 7.01 -6.58 5.41
N VAL A 30 7.73 -5.47 5.38
CA VAL A 30 7.23 -4.13 5.69
C VAL A 30 6.76 -3.50 4.39
N LEU A 31 5.44 -3.41 4.25
CA LEU A 31 4.79 -2.96 3.02
C LEU A 31 4.24 -1.55 3.17
N TRP A 32 4.51 -0.71 2.18
CA TRP A 32 3.96 0.63 2.07
C TRP A 32 3.05 0.70 0.85
N HIS A 33 1.80 0.25 0.99
CA HIS A 33 0.83 0.22 -0.11
C HIS A 33 -0.30 1.22 0.06
N PHE A 34 -0.71 1.82 -1.06
CA PHE A 34 -1.80 2.78 -1.11
C PHE A 34 -2.53 2.75 -2.45
N THR A 35 -3.85 2.98 -2.40
CA THR A 35 -4.54 3.62 -3.53
C THR A 35 -4.12 5.08 -3.59
N MET A 36 -3.74 5.56 -4.77
CA MET A 36 -3.17 6.90 -4.95
C MET A 36 -3.77 7.59 -6.17
N SER A 37 -3.97 8.90 -6.08
CA SER A 37 -4.27 9.74 -7.24
C SER A 37 -3.07 9.79 -8.21
N LEU A 38 -3.31 10.18 -9.46
CA LEU A 38 -2.27 10.27 -10.48
C LEU A 38 -1.18 11.30 -10.13
N ASP A 39 -1.54 12.35 -9.40
CA ASP A 39 -0.65 13.42 -8.91
C ASP A 39 -0.06 13.16 -7.51
N GLY A 40 -0.23 11.95 -6.96
CA GLY A 40 0.56 11.48 -5.83
C GLY A 40 -0.09 11.62 -4.45
N PHE A 41 -1.39 11.86 -4.37
CA PHE A 41 -2.13 11.98 -3.10
C PHE A 41 -2.79 10.67 -2.70
N VAL A 42 -2.70 10.32 -1.41
CA VAL A 42 -3.32 9.12 -0.83
C VAL A 42 -4.52 9.43 0.07
N ALA A 43 -4.70 10.71 0.40
CA ALA A 43 -5.89 11.23 1.05
C ALA A 43 -6.10 12.67 0.60
N GLY A 44 -7.35 13.14 0.63
CA GLY A 44 -7.65 14.56 0.47
C GLY A 44 -7.25 15.38 1.71
N PRO A 45 -7.56 16.69 1.71
CA PRO A 45 -7.42 17.52 2.90
C PRO A 45 -8.10 16.90 4.12
N ASN A 46 -7.51 17.09 5.30
CA ASN A 46 -8.00 16.55 6.57
C ASN A 46 -8.21 15.02 6.57
N HIS A 47 -7.40 14.28 5.82
CA HIS A 47 -7.50 12.83 5.67
C HIS A 47 -8.81 12.33 5.02
N SER A 48 -9.52 13.16 4.24
CA SER A 48 -10.73 12.72 3.53
C SER A 48 -10.42 11.59 2.54
N MET A 49 -11.32 10.62 2.50
CA MET A 49 -11.26 9.45 1.61
C MET A 49 -12.40 9.46 0.56
N ASP A 50 -13.23 10.51 0.53
CA ASP A 50 -14.43 10.60 -0.33
C ASP A 50 -14.10 10.54 -1.82
N TRP A 51 -12.91 11.04 -2.16
CA TRP A 51 -12.38 11.08 -3.52
C TRP A 51 -12.18 9.68 -4.13
N MET A 52 -12.08 8.61 -3.32
CA MET A 52 -11.88 7.25 -3.83
C MET A 52 -13.14 6.61 -4.44
N THR A 53 -14.30 7.26 -4.30
CA THR A 53 -15.56 6.72 -4.84
C THR A 53 -15.56 6.70 -6.37
N GLY A 54 -16.19 5.68 -6.97
CA GLY A 54 -16.32 5.56 -8.43
C GLY A 54 -15.12 4.94 -9.16
N PHE A 55 -14.06 4.53 -8.44
CA PHE A 55 -12.94 3.80 -9.02
C PHE A 55 -13.00 2.30 -8.71
N SER A 56 -12.54 1.49 -9.65
CA SER A 56 -12.33 0.06 -9.48
C SER A 56 -10.83 -0.22 -9.36
N VAL A 57 -10.45 -1.08 -8.42
CA VAL A 57 -9.10 -1.65 -8.31
C VAL A 57 -9.07 -3.06 -8.90
N ARG A 58 -7.90 -3.70 -8.92
CA ARG A 58 -7.76 -5.09 -9.37
C ARG A 58 -8.72 -6.01 -8.58
N PRO A 59 -9.51 -6.87 -9.24
CA PRO A 59 -10.34 -7.84 -8.54
C PRO A 59 -9.52 -8.75 -7.61
N GLY A 60 -10.00 -8.93 -6.37
CA GLY A 60 -9.32 -9.76 -5.38
C GLY A 60 -8.17 -9.06 -4.65
N LEU A 61 -7.99 -7.74 -4.83
CA LEU A 61 -6.89 -6.99 -4.22
C LEU A 61 -7.08 -6.84 -2.70
N VAL A 62 -8.31 -6.54 -2.27
CA VAL A 62 -8.62 -6.41 -0.83
C VAL A 62 -8.41 -7.74 -0.13
N GLU A 63 -8.90 -8.84 -0.70
CA GLU A 63 -8.75 -10.20 -0.17
C GLU A 63 -7.28 -10.65 -0.09
N GLU A 64 -6.48 -10.21 -1.05
CA GLU A 64 -5.05 -10.48 -1.08
C GLU A 64 -4.30 -9.78 0.07
N TYR A 65 -4.55 -8.47 0.25
CA TYR A 65 -3.95 -7.72 1.35
C TYR A 65 -4.48 -8.18 2.71
N THR A 66 -5.78 -8.40 2.86
CA THR A 66 -6.34 -8.89 4.13
C THR A 66 -5.83 -10.30 4.48
N GLY A 67 -5.61 -11.15 3.46
CA GLY A 67 -5.06 -12.50 3.65
C GLY A 67 -3.60 -12.50 4.11
N THR A 68 -2.81 -11.53 3.63
CA THR A 68 -1.36 -11.46 3.85
C THR A 68 -0.92 -10.48 4.94
N THR A 69 -1.80 -9.60 5.41
CA THR A 69 -1.56 -8.66 6.52
C THR A 69 -1.60 -9.38 7.86
N GLY A 70 -0.53 -9.25 8.64
CA GLY A 70 -0.44 -9.71 10.03
C GLY A 70 -0.65 -8.60 11.05
N ALA A 71 -0.16 -7.39 10.77
CA ALA A 71 -0.31 -6.23 11.63
C ALA A 71 -0.33 -4.93 10.81
N VAL A 72 -0.85 -3.86 11.41
CA VAL A 72 -0.89 -2.52 10.82
C VAL A 72 -0.14 -1.53 11.70
N LEU A 73 0.69 -0.67 11.09
CA LEU A 73 1.33 0.47 11.74
C LEU A 73 0.82 1.77 11.12
N GLY A 74 -0.01 2.50 11.87
CA GLY A 74 -0.54 3.81 11.52
C GLY A 74 0.14 4.96 12.28
N GLY A 75 -0.11 6.19 11.83
CA GLY A 75 0.32 7.41 12.52
C GLY A 75 -0.84 8.12 13.19
N ARG A 76 -0.55 8.91 14.23
CA ARG A 76 -1.56 9.58 15.06
C ARG A 76 -2.58 10.42 14.27
N ASN A 77 -2.15 11.26 13.34
CA ASN A 77 -3.06 12.14 12.59
C ASN A 77 -4.10 11.34 11.78
N GLY A 78 -3.67 10.25 11.14
CA GLY A 78 -4.59 9.38 10.38
C GLY A 78 -5.56 8.65 11.28
N TRP A 79 -5.08 8.21 12.45
CA TRP A 79 -5.93 7.61 13.47
C TRP A 79 -6.97 8.62 14.00
N ASP A 80 -6.59 9.84 14.33
CA ASP A 80 -7.52 10.84 14.88
C ASP A 80 -8.60 11.26 13.88
N ALA A 81 -8.27 11.28 12.59
CA ALA A 81 -9.26 11.55 11.55
C ALA A 81 -10.29 10.42 11.40
N ARG A 82 -9.91 9.18 11.69
CA ARG A 82 -10.80 8.00 11.62
C ARG A 82 -10.40 6.95 12.67
N PRO A 83 -10.80 7.13 13.94
CA PRO A 83 -10.39 6.28 15.05
C PRO A 83 -11.21 4.97 15.11
N ASP A 84 -11.17 4.21 14.02
CA ASP A 84 -11.94 2.98 13.83
C ASP A 84 -11.04 1.86 13.29
N ALA A 85 -10.51 1.05 14.20
CA ALA A 85 -9.70 -0.11 13.85
C ALA A 85 -10.51 -1.17 13.06
N ALA A 86 -11.83 -1.22 13.24
CA ALA A 86 -12.69 -2.15 12.52
C ALA A 86 -12.96 -1.70 11.07
N ALA A 87 -12.52 -0.51 10.66
CA ALA A 87 -12.67 -0.02 9.29
C ALA A 87 -11.50 -0.39 8.37
N VAL A 88 -10.42 -0.99 8.88
CA VAL A 88 -9.26 -1.40 8.07
C VAL A 88 -9.71 -2.33 6.94
N TYR A 89 -9.31 -1.99 5.71
CA TYR A 89 -9.78 -2.64 4.48
C TYR A 89 -11.31 -2.73 4.35
N GLY A 90 -12.03 -1.68 4.73
CA GLY A 90 -13.49 -1.68 4.72
C GLY A 90 -14.10 -2.69 5.71
N GLY A 91 -13.33 -3.07 6.75
CA GLY A 91 -13.71 -4.04 7.76
C GLY A 91 -13.48 -5.51 7.40
N ALA A 92 -12.79 -5.76 6.28
CA ALA A 92 -12.42 -7.11 5.87
C ALA A 92 -11.25 -7.72 6.67
N TRP A 93 -10.57 -6.92 7.51
CA TRP A 93 -9.43 -7.38 8.31
C TRP A 93 -9.58 -7.02 9.79
N LYS A 94 -9.02 -7.89 10.64
CA LYS A 94 -8.88 -7.67 12.08
C LYS A 94 -7.53 -8.22 12.53
N GLY A 95 -6.84 -7.49 13.39
CA GLY A 95 -5.56 -7.90 13.94
C GLY A 95 -4.91 -6.78 14.75
N PRO A 96 -3.65 -6.97 15.17
CA PRO A 96 -2.88 -5.97 15.91
C PRO A 96 -2.72 -4.67 15.10
N LEU A 97 -3.24 -3.57 15.64
CA LEU A 97 -3.07 -2.23 15.08
C LEU A 97 -2.22 -1.39 16.03
N PHE A 98 -1.13 -0.85 15.52
CA PHE A 98 -0.23 0.04 16.24
C PHE A 98 -0.38 1.47 15.73
N VAL A 99 -0.48 2.44 16.64
CA VAL A 99 -0.48 3.87 16.30
C VAL A 99 0.74 4.51 16.91
N LEU A 100 1.66 5.00 16.07
CA LEU A 100 2.84 5.72 16.54
C LEU A 100 2.46 7.17 16.89
N THR A 101 2.80 7.60 18.10
CA THR A 101 2.51 8.94 18.64
C THR A 101 3.57 9.35 19.68
N HIS A 102 3.86 10.65 19.76
CA HIS A 102 4.71 11.20 20.82
C HIS A 102 3.97 11.41 22.15
N HIS A 103 2.63 11.41 22.10
CA HIS A 103 1.74 11.63 23.24
C HIS A 103 0.72 10.48 23.35
N PRO A 104 1.15 9.27 23.76
CA PRO A 104 0.24 8.15 23.96
C PRO A 104 -0.76 8.41 25.10
N GLU A 105 -0.43 9.26 26.07
CA GLU A 105 -1.29 9.67 27.18
C GLU A 105 -2.57 10.39 26.73
N ASP A 106 -2.54 11.05 25.58
CA ASP A 106 -3.70 11.73 24.98
C ASP A 106 -4.62 10.76 24.22
N ALA A 107 -4.23 9.48 24.12
CA ALA A 107 -5.03 8.46 23.45
C ALA A 107 -6.08 7.89 24.40
N ARG A 108 -7.33 7.86 23.94
CA ARG A 108 -8.35 7.02 24.56
C ARG A 108 -8.01 5.54 24.26
N PRO A 109 -7.99 4.64 25.26
CA PRO A 109 -7.85 3.21 25.00
C PRO A 109 -8.93 2.69 24.05
N VAL A 110 -8.52 1.90 23.06
CA VAL A 110 -9.40 1.25 22.09
C VAL A 110 -8.98 -0.21 21.95
N ASP A 111 -9.94 -1.12 22.01
CA ASP A 111 -9.67 -2.55 21.90
C ASP A 111 -9.01 -2.89 20.55
N GLY A 112 -7.94 -3.68 20.60
CA GLY A 112 -7.17 -4.07 19.42
C GLY A 112 -6.19 -3.01 18.91
N VAL A 113 -6.08 -1.85 19.60
CA VAL A 113 -5.17 -0.76 19.23
C VAL A 113 -4.13 -0.55 20.32
N THR A 114 -2.86 -0.47 19.94
CA THR A 114 -1.74 -0.15 20.83
C THR A 114 -1.08 1.14 20.40
N PHE A 115 -1.03 2.13 21.28
CA PHE A 115 -0.30 3.38 21.04
C PHE A 115 1.16 3.20 21.43
N LEU A 116 2.07 3.45 20.49
CA LEU A 116 3.51 3.33 20.67
C LEU A 116 4.14 4.72 20.74
N ASN A 117 5.10 4.88 21.64
CA ASN A 117 5.99 6.04 21.71
C ASN A 117 7.43 5.53 21.72
N CYS A 118 7.93 5.20 20.53
CA CYS A 118 9.28 4.71 20.29
C CYS A 118 9.78 5.21 18.93
N ASP A 119 11.02 4.87 18.56
CA ASP A 119 11.51 5.15 17.22
C ASP A 119 10.83 4.25 16.16
N VAL A 120 10.86 4.69 14.90
CA VAL A 120 10.18 3.98 13.80
C VAL A 120 10.73 2.59 13.52
N ALA A 121 12.02 2.32 13.81
CA ALA A 121 12.59 0.99 13.58
C ALA A 121 12.13 0.01 14.67
N GLU A 122 12.05 0.46 15.92
CA GLU A 122 11.47 -0.32 17.01
C GLU A 122 9.97 -0.58 16.77
N ALA A 123 9.21 0.41 16.26
CA ALA A 123 7.81 0.21 15.89
C ALA A 123 7.64 -0.87 14.80
N VAL A 124 8.54 -0.90 13.81
CA VAL A 124 8.58 -1.98 12.81
C VAL A 124 8.87 -3.34 13.44
N ARG A 125 9.86 -3.41 14.34
CA ARG A 125 10.20 -4.65 15.05
C ARG A 125 9.00 -5.21 15.81
N ILE A 126 8.32 -4.36 16.59
CA ILE A 126 7.10 -4.71 17.34
C ILE A 126 5.99 -5.17 16.37
N GLY A 127 5.79 -4.43 15.28
CA GLY A 127 4.76 -4.74 14.28
C GLY A 127 4.99 -6.09 13.59
N LEU A 128 6.22 -6.37 13.17
CA LEU A 128 6.59 -7.64 12.53
C LEU A 128 6.48 -8.84 13.49
N GLU A 129 6.88 -8.66 14.75
CA GLU A 129 6.71 -9.67 15.79
C GLU A 129 5.22 -10.01 15.97
N ALA A 130 4.37 -8.99 16.09
CA ALA A 130 2.93 -9.15 16.18
C ALA A 130 2.28 -9.71 14.90
N ALA A 131 2.89 -9.48 13.73
CA ALA A 131 2.41 -9.97 12.45
C ALA A 131 2.55 -11.50 12.29
N GLY A 132 3.35 -12.17 13.14
CA GLY A 132 3.39 -13.64 13.18
C GLY A 132 3.81 -14.29 11.86
N GLY A 133 4.78 -13.69 11.15
CA GLY A 133 5.28 -14.16 9.86
C GLY A 133 4.49 -13.68 8.64
N LYS A 134 3.37 -12.98 8.85
CA LYS A 134 2.67 -12.20 7.82
C LYS A 134 3.26 -10.80 7.68
N ASN A 135 2.76 -10.01 6.74
CA ASN A 135 3.31 -8.67 6.44
C ASN A 135 2.86 -7.64 7.49
N LEU A 136 3.71 -6.62 7.68
CA LEU A 136 3.39 -5.40 8.41
C LEU A 136 3.02 -4.30 7.40
N GLU A 137 1.79 -3.78 7.51
CA GLU A 137 1.30 -2.74 6.61
C GLU A 137 1.47 -1.35 7.23
N VAL A 138 2.17 -0.45 6.53
CA VAL A 138 2.44 0.91 7.00
C VAL A 138 1.36 1.88 6.49
N PHE A 139 0.36 2.15 7.33
CA PHE A 139 -0.78 3.02 7.03
C PHE A 139 -0.51 4.48 7.39
N SER A 140 0.68 4.99 7.05
CA SER A 140 1.03 6.39 7.25
C SER A 140 2.07 6.84 6.23
N PRO A 141 1.78 7.87 5.43
CA PRO A 141 2.75 8.42 4.49
C PRO A 141 4.02 8.96 5.19
N THR A 142 3.84 9.63 6.32
CA THR A 142 4.95 10.21 7.09
C THR A 142 5.84 9.16 7.74
N ILE A 143 5.27 8.05 8.25
CA ILE A 143 6.07 6.94 8.78
C ILE A 143 6.75 6.19 7.62
N GLY A 144 6.01 5.89 6.55
CA GLY A 144 6.56 5.21 5.37
C GLY A 144 7.76 5.95 4.77
N ARG A 145 7.70 7.29 4.65
CA ARG A 145 8.85 8.11 4.25
C ARG A 145 10.06 7.90 5.16
N GLN A 146 9.88 7.96 6.48
CA GLN A 146 10.97 7.78 7.44
C GLN A 146 11.57 6.37 7.38
N LEU A 147 10.75 5.34 7.16
CA LEU A 147 11.20 3.97 6.98
C LEU A 147 11.96 3.81 5.67
N LEU A 148 11.47 4.42 4.58
CA LEU A 148 12.12 4.39 3.27
C LEU A 148 13.52 5.03 3.33
N GLU A 149 13.66 6.19 3.99
CA GLU A 149 14.96 6.86 4.22
C GLU A 149 15.95 6.01 5.03
N ARG A 150 15.45 5.04 5.80
CA ARG A 150 16.24 4.11 6.61
C ARG A 150 16.45 2.75 5.94
N GLY A 151 15.90 2.52 4.74
CA GLY A 151 15.94 1.23 4.06
C GLY A 151 15.14 0.13 4.77
N LEU A 152 14.06 0.50 5.47
CA LEU A 152 13.20 -0.40 6.24
C LEU A 152 11.87 -0.74 5.56
N ILE A 153 11.65 -0.24 4.34
CA ILE A 153 10.52 -0.64 3.50
C ILE A 153 11.02 -1.71 2.53
N ASP A 154 10.34 -2.85 2.50
CA ASP A 154 10.64 -3.92 1.53
C ASP A 154 10.03 -3.58 0.16
N GLU A 155 8.77 -3.12 0.13
CA GLU A 155 8.08 -2.78 -1.11
C GLU A 155 7.16 -1.56 -0.95
N VAL A 156 7.10 -0.77 -2.02
CA VAL A 156 6.09 0.28 -2.22
C VAL A 156 5.15 -0.22 -3.32
N ASP A 157 3.88 -0.49 -2.98
CA ASP A 157 2.88 -1.02 -3.92
C ASP A 157 1.74 -0.02 -4.12
N LEU A 158 1.57 0.46 -5.35
CA LEU A 158 0.69 1.59 -5.64
C LEU A 158 -0.43 1.21 -6.60
N HIS A 159 -1.66 1.52 -6.18
CA HIS A 159 -2.86 1.36 -6.99
C HIS A 159 -3.30 2.73 -7.48
N ILE A 160 -2.71 3.15 -8.60
CA ILE A 160 -2.91 4.50 -9.16
C ILE A 160 -4.24 4.59 -9.89
N VAL A 161 -5.14 5.44 -9.42
CA VAL A 161 -6.46 5.68 -10.01
C VAL A 161 -6.47 6.96 -10.89
N PRO A 162 -7.34 7.04 -11.92
CA PRO A 162 -7.29 8.09 -12.94
C PRO A 162 -7.91 9.42 -12.49
N VAL A 163 -7.35 10.03 -11.45
CA VAL A 163 -7.79 11.34 -10.93
C VAL A 163 -6.59 12.20 -10.55
N LEU A 164 -6.70 13.50 -10.85
CA LEU A 164 -5.80 14.53 -10.32
C LEU A 164 -6.52 15.20 -9.15
N LEU A 165 -6.03 15.01 -7.93
CA LEU A 165 -6.70 15.49 -6.71
C LEU A 165 -6.35 16.95 -6.41
N GLY A 166 -5.16 17.41 -6.79
CA GLY A 166 -4.67 18.78 -6.63
C GLY A 166 -4.16 19.11 -5.22
N GLU A 167 -4.80 18.61 -4.18
CA GLU A 167 -4.43 18.87 -2.78
C GLU A 167 -4.73 17.69 -1.84
N GLY A 168 -4.08 17.67 -0.68
CA GLY A 168 -4.26 16.64 0.34
C GLY A 168 -2.94 16.10 0.87
N ILE A 169 -2.94 14.83 1.27
CA ILE A 169 -1.78 14.15 1.85
C ILE A 169 -1.06 13.38 0.75
N ARG A 170 0.16 13.80 0.43
CA ARG A 170 1.02 13.11 -0.53
C ARG A 170 1.56 11.81 0.05
N LEU A 171 1.73 10.79 -0.80
CA LEU A 171 2.44 9.57 -0.43
C LEU A 171 3.86 9.91 0.06
N PHE A 172 4.62 10.64 -0.75
CA PHE A 172 6.00 10.99 -0.48
C PHE A 172 6.20 12.50 -0.57
N ASP A 173 6.14 13.17 0.59
CA ASP A 173 6.45 14.59 0.73
C ASP A 173 7.82 14.75 1.41
N ASN A 174 8.85 15.04 0.62
CA ASN A 174 10.24 15.14 1.09
C ASN A 174 10.99 16.36 0.51
N PRO A 175 10.56 17.58 0.83
CA PRO A 175 11.20 18.80 0.33
C PRO A 175 12.65 18.88 0.83
N GLY A 176 13.60 19.06 -0.10
CA GLY A 176 15.04 19.12 0.21
C GLY A 176 15.71 17.76 0.43
N GLY A 177 14.97 16.66 0.31
CA GLY A 177 15.53 15.30 0.37
C GLY A 177 16.33 14.91 -0.87
N VAL A 178 17.00 13.76 -0.80
CA VAL A 178 17.70 13.15 -1.94
C VAL A 178 16.77 12.19 -2.70
N PRO A 179 16.96 12.00 -4.02
CA PRO A 179 16.18 11.03 -4.78
C PRO A 179 16.35 9.60 -4.24
N VAL A 180 15.23 8.93 -3.97
CA VAL A 180 15.20 7.49 -3.67
C VAL A 180 14.92 6.73 -4.97
N ARG A 181 15.79 5.79 -5.33
CA ARG A 181 15.62 4.94 -6.51
C ARG A 181 14.91 3.64 -6.13
N LEU A 182 13.85 3.30 -6.85
CA LEU A 182 13.08 2.07 -6.68
C LEU A 182 13.30 1.14 -7.88
N GLU A 183 13.14 -0.16 -7.64
CA GLU A 183 13.09 -1.18 -8.69
C GLU A 183 11.64 -1.52 -9.02
N LEU A 184 11.30 -1.57 -10.32
CA LEU A 184 9.96 -1.97 -10.77
C LEU A 184 9.77 -3.49 -10.62
N LEU A 185 8.70 -3.89 -9.94
CA LEU A 185 8.39 -5.29 -9.71
C LEU A 185 7.43 -5.92 -10.75
N ASN A 186 6.87 -5.12 -11.67
CA ASN A 186 5.88 -5.52 -12.69
C ASN A 186 6.48 -6.30 -13.89
N GLY A 187 7.67 -6.89 -13.76
CA GLY A 187 8.35 -7.60 -14.83
C GLY A 187 9.84 -7.81 -14.54
N GLU A 188 10.58 -8.25 -15.57
CA GLU A 188 12.01 -8.56 -15.46
C GLU A 188 12.91 -7.30 -15.47
N ASP A 189 12.53 -6.26 -16.21
CA ASP A 189 13.28 -5.01 -16.25
C ASP A 189 12.94 -4.14 -15.03
N ARG A 190 13.80 -4.23 -14.02
CA ARG A 190 13.73 -3.48 -12.76
C ARG A 190 13.85 -1.97 -12.92
N SER A 191 14.23 -1.47 -14.08
CA SER A 191 14.45 -0.04 -14.34
C SER A 191 13.43 0.58 -15.30
N ALA A 192 12.48 -0.22 -15.80
CA ALA A 192 11.52 0.24 -16.80
C ALA A 192 10.58 1.33 -16.26
N ALA A 193 10.20 2.25 -17.16
CA ALA A 193 9.12 3.19 -16.89
C ALA A 193 7.75 2.51 -17.06
N VAL A 194 6.78 2.91 -16.23
CA VAL A 194 5.37 2.56 -16.42
C VAL A 194 4.71 3.61 -17.33
N ASN A 195 4.19 3.19 -18.47
CA ASN A 195 3.53 4.08 -19.44
C ASN A 195 2.01 4.06 -19.24
N LEU A 196 1.42 5.21 -18.88
CA LEU A 196 -0.03 5.38 -18.66
C LEU A 196 -0.58 6.47 -19.59
N ARG A 197 -1.81 6.29 -20.10
CA ARG A 197 -2.49 7.28 -20.95
C ARG A 197 -3.95 7.42 -20.50
N TYR A 198 -4.38 8.65 -20.28
CA TYR A 198 -5.74 8.98 -19.84
C TYR A 198 -6.34 10.03 -20.78
N HIS A 199 -7.66 9.99 -20.93
CA HIS A 199 -8.42 11.08 -21.56
C HIS A 199 -9.20 11.80 -20.45
N PRO A 200 -9.22 13.14 -20.41
CA PRO A 200 -10.07 13.87 -19.47
C PRO A 200 -11.55 13.59 -19.74
N VAL A 201 -12.32 13.41 -18.67
CA VAL A 201 -13.79 13.36 -18.73
C VAL A 201 -14.31 14.74 -18.37
N ALA A 202 -15.28 15.27 -19.13
CA ALA A 202 -15.89 16.56 -18.80
C ALA A 202 -16.57 16.49 -17.44
N ILE A 203 -16.34 17.49 -16.59
CA ILE A 203 -17.09 17.68 -15.35
C ILE A 203 -18.47 18.20 -15.77
N GLY A 204 -19.50 17.38 -15.57
CA GLY A 204 -20.90 17.76 -15.81
C GLY A 204 -21.44 18.71 -14.76
#